data_AF-A0A7R9YIH3-F1
#
_entry.id   AF-A0A7R9YIH3-F1
#
_cell.length_a   1.000
_cell.length_b   1.000
_cell.length_c   1.000
_cell.angle_alpha   90.00
_cell.angle_beta   90.00
_cell.angle_gamma   90.00
#
_symmetry.space_group_name_H-M   'P 1'
#
loop_
_entity.id
_entity.type
_entity.pdbx_description
1 polymer ?
#
loop_
_entity_poly.entity_id
_entity_poly.type
_entity_poly.pdbx_seq_one_letter_code
_entity_poly.pdbx_strand_id
1 'polypeptide(L)'
;EATPPTDAARSGAALACLQAAVDVHMDLASQDLPEYFEDHMAEWMGAFQKLLAFAPAGALAGDADDPPGPLEHAQAVTVECLSLYISKYDEEFEAFLPAFVQIVWTRLIAVGTGPRYDPLATTSIKFLTSVATSVHHTLFSHGSALQDVCERIIVPNLRLLEADEEMFEDDPAEFIRRDIEGSDTDTRRRVCAELVRALCRTFAERVGAIFAAYVQALLAEYARDPSGAWKSKDVAIFLVT
;
A
#
# COMPACT_ATOMS: atom_id res chain seq x y z
N GLU A 1 29.26 -34.97 1.52
CA GLU A 1 28.28 -34.44 2.50
C GLU A 1 28.01 -32.99 2.15
N ALA A 2 26.75 -32.63 1.93
CA ALA A 2 26.38 -31.24 1.71
C ALA A 2 26.37 -30.53 3.07
N THR A 3 27.18 -29.48 3.21
CA THR A 3 27.15 -28.58 4.37
C THR A 3 25.70 -28.12 4.59
N PRO A 4 25.12 -28.26 5.80
CA PRO A 4 23.74 -27.84 6.03
C PRO A 4 23.60 -26.35 5.65
N PRO A 5 22.52 -25.96 4.97
CA PRO A 5 22.33 -24.56 4.59
C PRO A 5 22.33 -23.70 5.85
N THR A 6 23.08 -22.61 5.82
CA THR A 6 23.10 -21.57 6.85
C THR A 6 21.67 -21.09 7.14
N ASP A 7 21.40 -20.64 8.37
CA ASP A 7 20.05 -20.21 8.77
C ASP A 7 19.45 -19.16 7.79
N ALA A 8 20.27 -18.26 7.25
CA ALA A 8 19.86 -17.31 6.21
C ALA A 8 19.38 -17.97 4.90
N ALA A 9 20.04 -19.04 4.46
CA ALA A 9 19.65 -19.77 3.25
C ALA A 9 18.35 -20.57 3.47
N ARG A 10 18.15 -21.12 4.67
CA ARG A 10 16.89 -21.76 5.07
C ARG A 10 15.75 -20.76 5.12
N SER A 11 15.99 -19.57 5.68
CA SER A 11 15.00 -18.49 5.72
C SER A 11 14.63 -18.00 4.32
N GLY A 12 15.59 -17.84 3.41
CA GLY A 12 15.32 -17.46 2.02
C GLY A 12 14.44 -18.49 1.29
N ALA A 13 14.73 -19.78 1.42
CA ALA A 13 13.91 -20.83 0.83
C ALA A 13 12.49 -20.86 1.42
N ALA A 14 12.34 -20.65 2.74
CA ALA A 14 11.03 -20.60 3.38
C ALA A 14 10.18 -19.42 2.88
N LEU A 15 10.78 -18.25 2.66
CA LEU A 15 10.09 -17.09 2.10
C LEU A 15 9.65 -17.33 0.64
N ALA A 16 10.47 -18.01 -0.16
CA ALA A 16 10.08 -18.40 -1.52
C ALA A 16 8.90 -19.41 -1.52
N CYS A 17 8.89 -20.37 -0.60
CA CYS A 17 7.74 -21.27 -0.43
C CYS A 17 6.48 -20.51 0.01
N LEU A 18 6.63 -19.52 0.89
CA LEU A 18 5.52 -18.69 1.34
C LEU A 18 4.92 -17.85 0.21
N GLN A 19 5.78 -17.25 -0.63
CA GLN A 19 5.37 -16.55 -1.84
C GLN A 19 4.52 -17.45 -2.73
N ALA A 20 5.03 -18.63 -3.10
CA ALA A 20 4.32 -19.57 -3.96
C ALA A 20 2.99 -20.05 -3.33
N ALA A 21 2.93 -20.22 -2.01
CA ALA A 21 1.69 -20.61 -1.34
C ALA A 21 0.61 -19.51 -1.43
N VAL A 22 0.99 -18.24 -1.30
CA VAL A 22 0.07 -17.12 -1.43
C VAL A 22 -0.38 -16.95 -2.89
N ASP A 23 0.54 -17.10 -3.85
CA ASP A 23 0.19 -17.05 -5.28
C ASP A 23 -0.82 -18.16 -5.64
N VAL A 24 -0.61 -19.40 -5.18
CA VAL A 24 -1.56 -20.50 -5.38
C VAL A 24 -2.90 -20.22 -4.71
N HIS A 25 -2.91 -19.63 -3.51
CA HIS A 25 -4.15 -19.23 -2.84
C HIS A 25 -4.94 -18.21 -3.66
N MET A 26 -4.25 -17.18 -4.17
CA MET A 26 -4.83 -16.16 -5.03
C MET A 26 -5.40 -16.77 -6.32
N ASP A 27 -4.62 -17.61 -7.00
CA ASP A 27 -5.03 -18.27 -8.24
C ASP A 27 -6.33 -19.06 -8.04
N LEU A 28 -6.37 -19.88 -6.99
CA LEU A 28 -7.53 -20.73 -6.67
C LEU A 28 -8.76 -19.90 -6.29
N ALA A 29 -8.59 -18.82 -5.52
CA ALA A 29 -9.69 -17.96 -5.08
C ALA A 29 -10.15 -16.95 -6.15
N SER A 30 -9.36 -16.70 -7.20
CA SER A 30 -9.65 -15.66 -8.19
C SER A 30 -10.89 -15.93 -9.05
N GLN A 31 -11.17 -17.20 -9.32
CA GLN A 31 -12.31 -17.64 -10.15
C GLN A 31 -13.59 -17.71 -9.32
N ASP A 32 -13.53 -18.46 -8.22
CA ASP A 32 -14.58 -18.60 -7.23
C ASP A 32 -13.94 -18.93 -5.87
N LEU A 33 -14.62 -18.66 -4.75
CA LEU A 33 -14.11 -19.04 -3.44
C LEU A 33 -14.31 -20.56 -3.26
N PRO A 34 -13.24 -21.37 -3.16
CA PRO A 34 -13.42 -22.80 -2.93
C PRO A 34 -14.10 -23.06 -1.58
N GLU A 35 -15.02 -24.03 -1.51
CA GLU A 35 -15.72 -24.43 -0.28
C GLU A 35 -14.74 -24.70 0.88
N TYR A 36 -13.60 -25.33 0.58
CA TYR A 36 -12.54 -25.57 1.56
C TYR A 36 -11.93 -24.26 2.12
N PHE A 37 -11.83 -23.20 1.32
CA PHE A 37 -11.33 -21.92 1.80
C PHE A 37 -12.38 -21.19 2.63
N GLU A 38 -13.65 -21.32 2.29
CA GLU A 38 -14.77 -20.79 3.07
C GLU A 38 -14.85 -21.45 4.45
N ASP A 39 -14.89 -22.78 4.51
CA ASP A 39 -14.94 -23.57 5.75
C ASP A 39 -13.76 -23.29 6.69
N HIS A 40 -12.60 -23.01 6.11
CA HIS A 40 -11.35 -22.76 6.83
C HIS A 40 -10.94 -21.27 6.80
N MET A 41 -11.85 -20.34 6.50
CA MET A 41 -11.51 -18.94 6.27
C MET A 41 -10.81 -18.32 7.48
N ALA A 42 -11.25 -18.63 8.70
CA ALA A 42 -10.61 -18.13 9.92
C ALA A 42 -9.12 -18.55 10.05
N GLU A 43 -8.77 -19.75 9.60
CA GLU A 43 -7.39 -20.25 9.63
C GLU A 43 -6.53 -19.50 8.60
N TRP A 44 -7.04 -19.33 7.38
CA TRP A 44 -6.39 -18.56 6.32
C TRP A 44 -6.20 -17.09 6.71
N MET A 45 -7.23 -16.46 7.26
CA MET A 45 -7.14 -15.08 7.74
C MET A 45 -6.13 -14.96 8.87
N GLY A 46 -6.08 -15.93 9.79
CA GLY A 46 -5.05 -15.98 10.83
C GLY A 46 -3.63 -16.10 10.27
N ALA A 47 -3.43 -16.82 9.16
CA ALA A 47 -2.14 -16.91 8.48
C ALA A 47 -1.77 -15.59 7.80
N PHE A 48 -2.71 -14.96 7.08
CA PHE A 48 -2.52 -13.66 6.43
C PHE A 48 -2.20 -12.54 7.43
N GLN A 49 -2.88 -12.51 8.57
CA GLN A 49 -2.59 -11.56 9.65
C GLN A 49 -1.14 -11.68 10.12
N LYS A 50 -0.64 -12.91 10.33
CA LYS A 50 0.75 -13.15 10.74
C LYS A 50 1.75 -12.73 9.65
N LEU A 51 1.44 -13.01 8.39
CA LEU A 51 2.28 -12.64 7.25
C LEU A 51 2.40 -11.12 7.10
N LEU A 52 1.29 -10.40 7.16
CA LEU A 52 1.29 -8.94 7.04
C LEU A 52 1.92 -8.25 8.26
N ALA A 53 1.81 -8.85 9.45
CA ALA A 53 2.47 -8.35 10.66
C ALA A 53 3.97 -8.68 10.71
N PHE A 54 4.47 -9.56 9.85
CA PHE A 54 5.88 -9.95 9.86
C PHE A 54 6.76 -8.84 9.29
N ALA A 55 7.64 -8.30 10.14
CA ALA A 55 8.69 -7.37 9.74
C ALA A 55 10.05 -8.08 9.80
N PRO A 56 10.78 -8.20 8.68
CA PRO A 56 12.07 -8.87 8.67
C PRO A 56 13.10 -8.05 9.46
N ALA A 57 14.01 -8.74 10.14
CA ALA A 57 15.08 -8.12 10.93
C ALA A 57 16.43 -8.80 10.66
N GLY A 58 17.52 -8.07 10.91
CA GLY A 58 18.88 -8.58 10.74
C GLY A 58 19.17 -8.96 9.29
N ALA A 59 19.73 -10.15 9.06
CA ALA A 59 20.10 -10.63 7.73
C ALA A 59 18.92 -10.84 6.75
N LEU A 60 17.67 -10.78 7.24
CA LEU A 60 16.46 -10.83 6.41
C LEU A 60 15.96 -9.44 6.04
N ALA A 61 16.38 -8.41 6.76
CA ALA A 61 16.15 -7.03 6.35
C ALA A 61 17.12 -6.75 5.19
N GLY A 62 16.58 -6.58 3.99
CA GLY A 62 17.39 -6.10 2.88
C GLY A 62 17.26 -4.58 2.71
N ASP A 63 17.92 -4.05 1.69
CA ASP A 63 18.03 -2.61 1.49
C ASP A 63 16.70 -2.06 0.94
N ALA A 64 16.32 -0.85 1.37
CA ALA A 64 15.10 -0.20 0.88
C ALA A 64 15.18 0.11 -0.63
N ASP A 65 16.40 0.27 -1.16
CA ASP A 65 16.66 0.57 -2.57
C ASP A 65 16.80 -0.70 -3.44
N ASP A 66 16.77 -1.89 -2.84
CA ASP A 66 16.74 -3.16 -3.58
C ASP A 66 15.38 -3.36 -4.30
N PRO A 67 15.33 -4.22 -5.33
CA PRO A 67 14.06 -4.70 -5.84
C PRO A 67 13.27 -5.50 -4.78
N PRO A 68 11.94 -5.56 -4.88
CA PRO A 68 11.09 -6.33 -3.97
C PRO A 68 11.52 -7.80 -3.88
N GLY A 69 11.61 -8.33 -2.66
CA GLY A 69 11.93 -9.73 -2.41
C GLY A 69 10.68 -10.62 -2.29
N PRO A 70 10.87 -11.93 -2.03
CA PRO A 70 9.76 -12.87 -1.86
C PRO A 70 8.78 -12.49 -0.74
N LEU A 71 9.26 -11.87 0.34
CA LEU A 71 8.41 -11.43 1.44
C LEU A 71 7.52 -10.27 1.02
N GLU A 72 8.10 -9.23 0.41
CA GLU A 72 7.36 -8.06 -0.05
C GLU A 72 6.32 -8.45 -1.10
N HIS A 73 6.67 -9.38 -2.01
CA HIS A 73 5.72 -9.97 -2.96
C HIS A 73 4.59 -10.71 -2.23
N ALA A 74 4.91 -11.63 -1.32
CA ALA A 74 3.90 -12.39 -0.60
C ALA A 74 2.95 -11.49 0.19
N GLN A 75 3.46 -10.42 0.81
CA GLN A 75 2.64 -9.41 1.50
C GLN A 75 1.77 -8.64 0.51
N ALA A 76 2.31 -8.21 -0.63
CA ALA A 76 1.54 -7.49 -1.65
C ALA A 76 0.38 -8.33 -2.21
N VAL A 77 0.64 -9.59 -2.60
CA VAL A 77 -0.40 -10.50 -3.10
C VAL A 77 -1.41 -10.85 -2.01
N THR A 78 -0.98 -10.97 -0.75
CA THR A 78 -1.92 -11.14 0.36
C THR A 78 -2.91 -9.98 0.41
N VAL A 79 -2.46 -8.73 0.28
CA VAL A 79 -3.34 -7.55 0.25
C VAL A 79 -4.25 -7.54 -0.99
N GLU A 80 -3.79 -8.04 -2.13
CA GLU A 80 -4.63 -8.24 -3.31
C GLU A 80 -5.73 -9.28 -3.05
N CYS A 81 -5.43 -10.39 -2.36
CA CYS A 81 -6.44 -11.35 -1.94
C CYS A 81 -7.50 -10.70 -1.04
N LEU A 82 -7.09 -9.83 -0.10
CA LEU A 82 -8.06 -9.10 0.75
C LEU A 82 -8.95 -8.18 -0.09
N SER A 83 -8.39 -7.53 -1.10
CA SER A 83 -9.15 -6.68 -2.03
C SER A 83 -10.15 -7.49 -2.85
N LEU A 84 -9.74 -8.67 -3.32
CA LEU A 84 -10.61 -9.63 -3.99
C LEU A 84 -11.77 -10.04 -3.07
N TYR A 85 -11.49 -10.35 -1.80
CA TYR A 85 -12.48 -10.83 -0.85
C TYR A 85 -13.54 -9.77 -0.56
N ILE A 86 -13.17 -8.51 -0.35
CA ILE A 86 -14.16 -7.42 -0.23
C ILE A 86 -15.01 -7.32 -1.50
N SER A 87 -14.41 -7.50 -2.68
CA SER A 87 -15.11 -7.27 -3.96
C SER A 87 -16.06 -8.39 -4.37
N LYS A 88 -15.79 -9.64 -3.98
CA LYS A 88 -16.51 -10.83 -4.46
C LYS A 88 -17.12 -11.69 -3.36
N TYR A 89 -16.54 -11.69 -2.16
CA TYR A 89 -16.83 -12.61 -1.06
C TYR A 89 -17.02 -11.83 0.25
N ASP A 90 -17.75 -10.70 0.16
CA ASP A 90 -17.89 -9.75 1.27
C ASP A 90 -18.62 -10.38 2.45
N GLU A 91 -19.64 -11.22 2.19
CA GLU A 91 -20.45 -11.87 3.23
C GLU A 91 -19.60 -12.78 4.13
N GLU A 92 -18.67 -13.53 3.54
CA GLU A 92 -17.78 -14.42 4.24
C GLU A 92 -16.64 -13.65 4.93
N PHE A 93 -16.16 -12.58 4.30
CA PHE A 93 -14.98 -11.83 4.74
C PHE A 93 -15.28 -10.70 5.75
N GLU A 94 -16.51 -10.20 5.83
CA GLU A 94 -16.90 -9.00 6.60
C GLU A 94 -16.39 -9.03 8.04
N ALA A 95 -16.48 -10.20 8.70
CA ALA A 95 -16.06 -10.36 10.10
C ALA A 95 -14.56 -10.10 10.35
N PHE A 96 -13.72 -10.27 9.31
CA PHE A 96 -12.26 -10.11 9.40
C PHE A 96 -11.79 -8.72 8.96
N LEU A 97 -12.61 -8.03 8.15
CA LEU A 97 -12.25 -6.79 7.50
C LEU A 97 -11.72 -5.70 8.46
N PRO A 98 -12.37 -5.40 9.62
CA PRO A 98 -11.88 -4.35 10.52
C PRO A 98 -10.45 -4.59 11.01
N ALA A 99 -10.09 -5.84 11.27
CA ALA A 99 -8.74 -6.21 11.70
C ALA A 99 -7.72 -6.00 10.56
N PHE A 100 -8.09 -6.37 9.33
CA PHE A 100 -7.22 -6.20 8.18
C PHE A 100 -7.01 -4.74 7.78
N VAL A 101 -8.03 -3.88 7.90
CA VAL A 101 -7.86 -2.43 7.73
C VAL A 101 -6.76 -1.92 8.66
N GLN A 102 -6.80 -2.28 9.95
CA GLN A 102 -5.79 -1.86 10.91
C GLN A 102 -4.39 -2.46 10.63
N ILE A 103 -4.30 -3.70 10.16
CA ILE A 103 -3.03 -4.37 9.88
C ILE A 103 -2.37 -3.78 8.64
N VAL A 104 -3.10 -3.69 7.52
CA VAL A 104 -2.60 -3.12 6.25
C VAL A 104 -2.15 -1.68 6.47
N TRP A 105 -2.94 -0.92 7.23
CA TRP A 105 -2.59 0.41 7.68
C TRP A 105 -1.25 0.51 8.39
N THR A 106 -1.11 -0.28 9.47
CA THR A 106 0.07 -0.27 10.32
C THR A 106 1.30 -0.67 9.52
N ARG A 107 1.12 -1.65 8.62
CA ARG A 107 2.18 -2.10 7.72
C ARG A 107 2.59 -1.00 6.74
N LEU A 108 1.63 -0.31 6.13
CA LEU A 108 1.89 0.76 5.16
C LEU A 108 2.66 1.94 5.78
N ILE A 109 2.38 2.28 7.04
CA ILE A 109 3.12 3.30 7.78
C ILE A 109 4.54 2.83 8.15
N ALA A 110 4.71 1.53 8.41
CA ALA A 110 5.99 0.96 8.80
C ALA A 110 6.96 0.78 7.63
N VAL A 111 6.45 0.60 6.40
CA VAL A 111 7.28 0.49 5.21
C VAL A 111 7.74 1.86 4.72
N GLY A 112 8.98 1.95 4.26
CA GLY A 112 9.55 3.18 3.74
C GLY A 112 9.07 3.54 2.33
N THR A 113 9.66 4.60 1.80
CA THR A 113 9.42 5.09 0.42
C THR A 113 10.33 4.44 -0.62
N GLY A 114 11.20 3.51 -0.22
CA GLY A 114 12.11 2.83 -1.14
C GLY A 114 11.39 1.88 -2.11
N PRO A 115 11.97 1.65 -3.31
CA PRO A 115 11.38 0.87 -4.39
C PRO A 115 11.05 -0.58 -4.00
N ARG A 116 11.80 -1.17 -3.05
CA ARG A 116 11.51 -2.50 -2.47
C ARG A 116 10.05 -2.64 -2.04
N TYR A 117 9.48 -1.58 -1.50
CA TYR A 117 8.16 -1.59 -0.88
C TYR A 117 7.04 -1.06 -1.79
N ASP A 118 7.35 -0.67 -3.03
CA ASP A 118 6.37 -0.07 -3.95
C ASP A 118 5.18 -0.99 -4.25
N PRO A 119 5.35 -2.30 -4.54
CA PRO A 119 4.21 -3.18 -4.77
C PRO A 119 3.30 -3.26 -3.55
N LEU A 120 3.89 -3.45 -2.35
CA LEU A 120 3.12 -3.52 -1.11
C LEU A 120 2.41 -2.20 -0.79
N ALA A 121 3.08 -1.07 -1.01
CA ALA A 121 2.49 0.24 -0.77
C ALA A 121 1.30 0.50 -1.71
N THR A 122 1.48 0.22 -3.00
CA THR A 122 0.44 0.45 -4.01
C THR A 122 -0.77 -0.45 -3.80
N THR A 123 -0.58 -1.75 -3.56
CA THR A 123 -1.69 -2.68 -3.27
C THR A 123 -2.40 -2.34 -1.96
N SER A 124 -1.68 -1.92 -0.93
CA SER A 124 -2.26 -1.44 0.34
C SER A 124 -3.13 -0.20 0.15
N ILE A 125 -2.69 0.78 -0.63
CA ILE A 125 -3.48 1.99 -0.91
C ILE A 125 -4.73 1.64 -1.72
N LYS A 126 -4.62 0.73 -2.70
CA LYS A 126 -5.79 0.22 -3.44
C LYS A 126 -6.78 -0.50 -2.54
N PHE A 127 -6.31 -1.34 -1.63
CA PHE A 127 -7.16 -2.01 -0.65
C PHE A 127 -7.95 -0.99 0.19
N LEU A 128 -7.28 0.04 0.72
CA LEU A 128 -7.94 1.12 1.45
C LEU A 128 -8.94 1.89 0.57
N THR A 129 -8.63 2.04 -0.72
CA THR A 129 -9.53 2.67 -1.70
C THR A 129 -10.79 1.82 -1.88
N SER A 130 -10.65 0.50 -2.05
CA SER A 130 -11.77 -0.44 -2.12
C SER A 130 -12.67 -0.34 -0.88
N VAL A 131 -12.09 -0.34 0.32
CA VAL A 131 -12.83 -0.14 1.58
C VAL A 131 -13.58 1.19 1.57
N ALA A 132 -12.92 2.28 1.18
CA ALA A 132 -13.50 3.63 1.17
C ALA A 132 -14.67 3.77 0.18
N THR A 133 -14.67 2.99 -0.90
CA THR A 133 -15.77 2.95 -1.89
C THR A 133 -16.86 1.93 -1.58
N SER A 134 -16.63 1.02 -0.64
CA SER A 134 -17.57 -0.04 -0.26
C SER A 134 -18.59 0.44 0.78
N VAL A 135 -19.51 -0.46 1.16
CA VAL A 135 -20.43 -0.25 2.29
C VAL A 135 -19.69 -0.07 3.62
N HIS A 136 -18.43 -0.52 3.70
CA HIS A 136 -17.56 -0.46 4.89
C HIS A 136 -16.81 0.86 5.05
N HIS A 137 -17.10 1.88 4.24
CA HIS A 137 -16.46 3.20 4.34
C HIS A 137 -16.54 3.83 5.74
N THR A 138 -17.54 3.43 6.55
CA THR A 138 -17.69 3.87 7.94
C THR A 138 -16.52 3.49 8.84
N LEU A 139 -15.69 2.50 8.46
CA LEU A 139 -14.45 2.17 9.15
C LEU A 139 -13.49 3.36 9.23
N PHE A 140 -13.54 4.30 8.28
CA PHE A 140 -12.75 5.54 8.32
C PHE A 140 -13.36 6.64 9.21
N SER A 141 -14.61 6.48 9.66
CA SER A 141 -15.31 7.49 10.45
C SER A 141 -14.86 7.52 11.92
N HIS A 142 -14.24 6.45 12.41
CA HIS A 142 -13.93 6.27 13.82
C HIS A 142 -12.61 6.95 14.23
N GLY A 143 -12.64 7.65 15.35
CA GLY A 143 -11.45 8.24 15.97
C GLY A 143 -10.67 9.17 15.03
N SER A 144 -9.34 8.98 14.99
CA SER A 144 -8.41 9.71 14.13
C SER A 144 -8.18 9.04 12.77
N ALA A 145 -8.88 7.95 12.44
CA ALA A 145 -8.57 7.11 11.27
C ALA A 145 -8.42 7.94 9.99
N LEU A 146 -9.43 8.74 9.63
CA LEU A 146 -9.39 9.61 8.45
C LEU A 146 -8.21 10.59 8.45
N GLN A 147 -7.89 11.19 9.60
CA GLN A 147 -6.77 12.12 9.73
C GLN A 147 -5.44 11.40 9.52
N ASP A 148 -5.27 10.25 10.16
CA ASP A 148 -4.08 9.44 9.99
C ASP A 148 -3.94 8.96 8.51
N VAL A 149 -5.03 8.76 7.74
CA VAL A 149 -4.94 8.36 6.31
C VAL A 149 -4.31 9.50 5.53
N CYS A 150 -4.86 10.69 5.72
CA CYS A 150 -4.46 11.87 5.01
C CYS A 150 -2.99 12.21 5.32
N GLU A 151 -2.63 12.24 6.60
CA GLU A 151 -1.33 12.75 7.04
C GLU A 151 -0.20 11.72 6.97
N ARG A 152 -0.49 10.44 7.26
CA ARG A 152 0.55 9.40 7.42
C ARG A 152 0.66 8.45 6.25
N ILE A 153 -0.34 8.42 5.36
CA ILE A 153 -0.33 7.56 4.18
C ILE A 153 -0.35 8.39 2.90
N ILE A 154 -1.36 9.22 2.70
CA ILE A 154 -1.53 9.93 1.43
C ILE A 154 -0.38 10.91 1.23
N VAL A 155 -0.19 11.83 2.18
CA VAL A 155 0.83 12.89 2.08
C VAL A 155 2.26 12.36 1.81
N PRO A 156 2.79 11.36 2.55
CA PRO A 156 4.13 10.86 2.30
C PRO A 156 4.29 10.20 0.93
N ASN A 157 3.24 9.54 0.43
CA ASN A 157 3.25 8.84 -0.85
C ASN A 157 2.87 9.74 -2.05
N LEU A 158 2.57 11.03 -1.80
CA LEU A 158 2.39 12.05 -2.82
C LEU A 158 3.67 12.83 -3.16
N ARG A 159 4.73 12.73 -2.36
CA ARG A 159 6.01 13.44 -2.63
C ARG A 159 6.71 12.84 -3.86
N LEU A 160 7.41 13.68 -4.65
CA LEU A 160 8.30 13.20 -5.71
C LEU A 160 9.49 12.49 -5.04
N LEU A 161 9.69 11.23 -5.41
CA LEU A 161 10.84 10.45 -4.98
C LEU A 161 12.04 10.78 -5.87
N GLU A 162 13.25 10.50 -5.37
CA GLU A 162 14.47 10.69 -6.16
C GLU A 162 14.43 9.86 -7.46
N ALA A 163 13.91 8.64 -7.40
CA ALA A 163 13.70 7.81 -8.58
C ALA A 163 12.73 8.42 -9.62
N ASP A 164 11.76 9.24 -9.18
CA ASP A 164 10.87 9.95 -10.09
C ASP A 164 11.62 11.07 -10.82
N GLU A 165 12.52 11.76 -10.12
CA GLU A 165 13.39 12.80 -10.68
C GLU A 165 14.42 12.21 -11.66
N GLU A 166 15.08 11.12 -11.27
CA GLU A 166 16.01 10.38 -12.14
C GLU A 166 15.31 9.93 -13.42
N MET A 167 14.10 9.37 -13.31
CA MET A 167 13.31 8.97 -14.48
C MET A 167 12.93 10.19 -15.35
N PHE A 168 12.60 11.32 -14.75
CA PHE A 168 12.31 12.55 -15.49
C PHE A 168 13.55 13.06 -16.26
N GLU A 169 14.74 12.92 -15.69
CA GLU A 169 16.01 13.34 -16.31
C GLU A 169 16.49 12.36 -17.39
N ASP A 170 16.42 11.06 -17.12
CA ASP A 170 16.98 10.00 -17.98
C ASP A 170 16.01 9.51 -19.07
N ASP A 171 14.72 9.39 -18.75
CA ASP A 171 13.66 8.97 -19.69
C ASP A 171 12.35 9.77 -19.48
N PRO A 172 12.33 11.06 -19.89
CA PRO A 172 11.16 11.91 -19.72
C PRO A 172 9.92 11.40 -20.45
N ALA A 173 10.07 10.58 -21.50
CA ALA A 173 8.95 10.01 -22.22
C ALA A 173 8.24 8.94 -21.40
N GLU A 174 8.99 8.07 -20.70
CA GLU A 174 8.42 7.10 -19.76
C GLU A 174 7.80 7.78 -18.54
N PHE A 175 8.43 8.86 -18.01
CA PHE A 175 7.83 9.66 -16.94
C PHE A 175 6.44 10.19 -17.33
N ILE A 176 6.34 10.82 -18.50
CA ILE A 176 5.06 11.35 -19.01
C ILE A 176 4.05 10.23 -19.23
N ARG A 177 4.47 9.08 -19.78
CA ARG A 177 3.60 7.92 -20.03
C ARG A 177 2.98 7.40 -18.74
N ARG A 178 3.78 7.25 -17.68
CA ARG A 178 3.31 6.78 -16.36
C ARG A 178 2.32 7.76 -15.71
N ASP A 179 2.51 9.05 -15.91
CA ASP A 179 1.65 10.09 -15.34
C ASP A 179 0.34 10.29 -16.12
N ILE A 180 0.39 10.29 -17.46
CA ILE A 180 -0.75 10.63 -18.33
C ILE A 180 -1.57 9.42 -18.76
N GLU A 181 -0.92 8.33 -19.19
CA GLU A 181 -1.61 7.25 -19.91
C GLU A 181 -2.20 6.18 -18.98
N GLY A 182 -1.87 6.23 -17.69
CA GLY A 182 -2.19 5.15 -16.76
C GLY A 182 -1.46 3.89 -17.22
N SER A 183 -0.16 3.81 -16.93
CA SER A 183 0.65 2.64 -17.25
C SER A 183 0.11 1.38 -16.56
N ASP A 184 0.40 0.20 -17.12
CA ASP A 184 0.13 -1.10 -16.46
C ASP A 184 0.82 -1.24 -15.08
N THR A 185 1.76 -0.34 -14.78
CA THR A 185 2.42 -0.23 -13.47
C THR A 185 1.91 0.99 -12.73
N ASP A 186 1.43 0.77 -11.50
CA ASP A 186 0.90 1.85 -10.68
C ASP A 186 1.98 2.56 -9.89
N THR A 187 1.93 3.89 -9.91
CA THR A 187 2.75 4.72 -9.03
C THR A 187 2.01 4.97 -7.73
N ARG A 188 2.76 5.18 -6.64
CA ARG A 188 2.20 5.53 -5.33
C ARG A 188 1.34 6.81 -5.41
N ARG A 189 1.81 7.81 -6.15
CA ARG A 189 1.08 9.07 -6.43
C ARG A 189 -0.29 8.82 -7.04
N ARG A 190 -0.35 7.96 -8.06
CA ARG A 190 -1.59 7.64 -8.79
C ARG A 190 -2.62 6.99 -7.88
N VAL A 191 -2.24 5.94 -7.14
CA VAL A 191 -3.18 5.24 -6.24
C VAL A 191 -3.56 6.11 -5.04
N CYS A 192 -2.69 7.00 -4.55
CA CYS A 192 -3.05 7.99 -3.54
C CYS A 192 -4.09 8.99 -4.05
N ALA A 193 -3.97 9.47 -5.29
CA ALA A 193 -4.98 10.34 -5.89
C ALA A 193 -6.35 9.65 -5.99
N GLU A 194 -6.38 8.36 -6.33
CA GLU A 194 -7.60 7.55 -6.31
C GLU A 194 -8.19 7.41 -4.91
N LEU A 195 -7.37 7.16 -3.90
CA LEU A 195 -7.82 7.09 -2.50
C LEU A 195 -8.40 8.42 -2.02
N VAL A 196 -7.77 9.55 -2.35
CA VAL A 196 -8.30 10.90 -2.04
C VAL A 196 -9.68 11.07 -2.67
N ARG A 197 -9.81 10.76 -3.97
CA ARG A 197 -11.10 10.84 -4.68
C ARG A 197 -12.16 9.93 -4.04
N ALA A 198 -11.79 8.71 -3.64
CA ALA A 198 -12.69 7.78 -2.97
C ALA A 198 -13.16 8.32 -1.62
N LEU A 199 -12.25 8.77 -0.76
CA LEU A 199 -12.59 9.35 0.55
C LEU A 199 -13.48 10.60 0.41
N CYS A 200 -13.21 11.45 -0.59
CA CYS A 200 -14.02 12.65 -0.85
C CYS A 200 -15.46 12.34 -1.26
N ARG A 201 -15.79 11.14 -1.77
CA ARG A 201 -17.18 10.77 -2.09
C ARG A 201 -18.08 10.76 -0.84
N THR A 202 -17.50 10.42 0.31
CA THR A 202 -18.26 10.25 1.55
C THR A 202 -17.87 11.24 2.64
N PHE A 203 -16.62 11.70 2.64
CA PHE A 203 -16.02 12.50 3.71
C PHE A 203 -15.48 13.86 3.24
N ALA A 204 -16.03 14.40 2.15
CA ALA A 204 -15.55 15.64 1.49
C ALA A 204 -15.20 16.78 2.47
N GLU A 205 -16.09 17.11 3.41
CA GLU A 205 -15.86 18.22 4.34
C GLU A 205 -14.67 17.97 5.28
N ARG A 206 -14.60 16.76 5.85
CA ARG A 206 -13.53 16.38 6.79
C ARG A 206 -12.19 16.27 6.07
N VAL A 207 -12.15 15.58 4.93
CA VAL A 207 -10.95 15.44 4.10
C VAL A 207 -10.48 16.80 3.59
N GLY A 208 -11.40 17.64 3.13
CA GLY A 208 -11.10 19.00 2.67
C GLY A 208 -10.51 19.87 3.78
N ALA A 209 -11.04 19.80 5.00
CA ALA A 209 -10.48 20.54 6.14
C ALA A 209 -9.05 20.08 6.49
N ILE A 210 -8.79 18.77 6.48
CA ILE A 210 -7.46 18.22 6.75
C ILE A 210 -6.45 18.68 5.69
N PHE A 211 -6.75 18.48 4.41
CA PHE A 211 -5.84 18.88 3.34
C PHE A 211 -5.69 20.39 3.21
N ALA A 212 -6.71 21.19 3.52
CA ALA A 212 -6.56 22.65 3.54
C ALA A 212 -5.52 23.10 4.59
N ALA A 213 -5.55 22.53 5.80
CA ALA A 213 -4.55 22.82 6.82
C ALA A 213 -3.15 22.37 6.38
N TYR A 214 -3.04 21.21 5.75
CA TYR A 214 -1.78 20.67 5.27
C TYR A 214 -1.17 21.50 4.12
N VAL A 215 -2.00 21.92 3.15
CA VAL A 215 -1.58 22.81 2.05
C VAL A 215 -1.03 24.13 2.60
N GLN A 216 -1.66 24.72 3.62
CA GLN A 216 -1.15 25.94 4.24
C GLN A 216 0.24 25.70 4.88
N ALA A 217 0.43 24.57 5.55
CA ALA A 217 1.73 24.22 6.14
C ALA A 217 2.82 24.02 5.07
N LEU A 218 2.51 23.29 3.99
CA LEU A 218 3.44 23.07 2.87
C LEU A 218 3.84 24.37 2.16
N LEU A 219 2.88 25.27 1.93
CA LEU A 219 3.15 26.57 1.31
C LEU A 219 3.97 27.48 2.23
N ALA A 220 3.75 27.41 3.54
CA ALA A 220 4.57 28.13 4.52
C ALA A 220 6.00 27.58 4.60
N GLU A 221 6.18 26.27 4.46
CA GLU A 221 7.51 25.63 4.35
C GLU A 221 8.22 26.10 3.09
N TYR A 222 7.56 26.05 1.93
CA TYR A 222 8.08 26.57 0.66
C TYR A 222 8.47 28.04 0.74
N ALA A 223 7.64 28.88 1.38
CA ALA A 223 7.91 30.31 1.50
C ALA A 223 9.18 30.63 2.32
N ARG A 224 9.62 29.72 3.21
CA ARG A 224 10.85 29.88 4.00
C ARG A 224 12.11 29.52 3.22
N ASP A 225 12.03 28.52 2.34
CA ASP A 225 13.13 28.10 1.48
C ASP A 225 12.61 27.61 0.12
N PRO A 226 12.39 28.52 -0.84
CA PRO A 226 11.87 28.14 -2.14
C PRO A 226 12.77 27.19 -2.93
N SER A 227 14.10 27.23 -2.68
CA SER A 227 15.07 26.36 -3.34
C SER A 227 15.09 24.95 -2.76
N GLY A 228 15.02 24.80 -1.44
CA GLY A 228 15.09 23.50 -0.77
C GLY A 228 13.72 22.82 -0.57
N ALA A 229 12.63 23.59 -0.48
CA ALA A 229 11.29 23.08 -0.19
C ALA A 229 10.34 23.15 -1.40
N TRP A 230 10.86 23.12 -2.63
CA TRP A 230 10.05 23.11 -3.84
C TRP A 230 9.13 21.89 -3.92
N LYS A 231 9.56 20.72 -3.41
CA LYS A 231 8.72 19.51 -3.32
C LYS A 231 7.49 19.71 -2.45
N SER A 232 7.56 20.57 -1.42
CA SER A 232 6.38 20.90 -0.61
C SER A 232 5.33 21.68 -1.41
N LYS A 233 5.78 22.58 -2.29
CA LYS A 233 4.89 23.28 -3.23
C LYS A 233 4.29 22.34 -4.27
N ASP A 234 5.08 21.41 -4.80
CA ASP A 234 4.59 20.38 -5.73
C ASP A 234 3.44 19.56 -5.12
N VAL A 235 3.62 19.00 -3.92
CA VAL A 235 2.57 18.28 -3.20
C VAL A 235 1.35 19.16 -2.92
N ALA A 236 1.56 20.42 -2.55
CA ALA A 236 0.47 21.35 -2.29
C ALA A 236 -0.38 21.61 -3.54
N ILE A 237 0.25 21.74 -4.72
CA ILE A 237 -0.44 21.88 -6.00
C ILE A 237 -1.19 20.59 -6.32
N PHE A 238 -0.54 19.44 -6.20
CA PHE A 238 -1.15 18.14 -6.48
C PHE A 238 -2.41 17.87 -5.64
N LEU A 239 -2.41 18.27 -4.37
CA LEU A 239 -3.56 18.08 -3.46
C LEU A 239 -4.79 18.94 -3.82
N VAL A 240 -4.61 20.05 -4.54
CA VAL A 240 -5.71 20.98 -4.89
C VAL A 240 -6.21 20.83 -6.32
N THR A 241 -5.52 20.05 -7.15
CA THR A 241 -5.86 19.74 -8.55
C THR A 241 -6.47 18.37 -8.70
#